data_AF-A0A5C5XM86-F1
#
_entry.id   AF-A0A5C5XM86-F1
#
_cell.length_a   1.000
_cell.length_b   1.000
_cell.length_c   1.000
_cell.angle_alpha   90.00
_cell.angle_beta   90.00
_cell.angle_gamma   90.00
#
_symmetry.space_group_name_H-M   'P 1'
#
loop_
_entity.id
_entity.type
_entity.pdbx_description
1 polymer ?
#
loop_
_entity_poly.entity_id
_entity_poly.type
_entity_poly.pdbx_seq_one_letter_code
_entity_poly.pdbx_strand_id
1 'polypeptide(L)'
;MSVISERGERVFLPRMGREDFWKMLHEHYAGDHPGRWKSLAILALRENAGWPLETIGAVFGHHRGHVSRILTKVKRELRETFEQSPEWLGMGDEEEWSEHGCSERGCSERGFSNPNRERG
;
A
#
# COMPACT_ATOMS: atom_id res chain seq x y z
N MET A 1 0.63 -1.84 8.05
CA MET A 1 -0.79 -2.09 8.37
C MET A 1 -1.48 -2.65 7.14
N SER A 2 -2.33 -3.68 7.28
CA SER A 2 -3.16 -4.18 6.17
C SER A 2 -4.63 -3.93 6.49
N VAL A 3 -5.41 -3.47 5.51
CA VAL A 3 -6.86 -3.33 5.59
C VAL A 3 -7.52 -4.38 4.70
N ILE A 4 -8.72 -4.82 5.08
CA ILE A 4 -9.54 -5.67 4.22
C ILE A 4 -10.45 -4.76 3.41
N SER A 5 -10.33 -4.84 2.08
CA SER A 5 -11.22 -4.16 1.12
C SER A 5 -12.66 -4.61 1.33
N GLU A 6 -13.64 -3.80 0.91
CA GLU A 6 -15.07 -4.17 0.89
C GLU A 6 -15.33 -5.49 0.11
N ARG A 7 -14.40 -5.89 -0.75
CA ARG A 7 -14.41 -7.14 -1.51
C ARG A 7 -13.78 -8.33 -0.78
N GLY A 8 -13.34 -8.17 0.46
CA GLY A 8 -12.66 -9.23 1.24
C GLY A 8 -11.18 -9.40 0.91
N GLU A 9 -10.61 -8.59 0.02
CA GLU A 9 -9.20 -8.66 -0.37
C GLU A 9 -8.32 -7.97 0.68
N ARG A 10 -7.23 -8.62 1.09
CA ARG A 10 -6.25 -8.04 2.01
C ARG A 10 -5.39 -7.05 1.24
N VAL A 11 -5.58 -5.76 1.49
CA VAL A 11 -4.83 -4.66 0.88
C VAL A 11 -3.80 -4.15 1.88
N PHE A 12 -2.54 -4.14 1.47
CA PHE A 12 -1.47 -3.56 2.28
C PHE A 12 -1.45 -2.05 2.05
N LEU A 13 -1.59 -1.28 3.13
CA LEU A 13 -1.43 0.16 3.06
C LEU A 13 0.07 0.47 3.01
N PRO A 14 0.54 1.23 2.00
CA PRO A 14 1.92 1.69 1.95
C PRO A 14 2.22 2.45 3.25
N ARG A 15 3.33 2.11 3.92
CA ARG A 15 3.81 2.85 5.11
C ARG A 15 4.55 4.15 4.73
N MET A 16 4.56 4.48 3.45
CA MET A 16 5.37 5.55 2.85
C MET A 16 4.61 6.87 2.78
N GLY A 17 5.35 7.97 2.87
CA GLY A 17 4.81 9.30 2.64
C GLY A 17 4.42 9.51 1.17
N ARG A 18 3.64 10.57 0.92
CA ARG A 18 3.25 10.95 -0.46
C ARG A 18 4.48 11.21 -1.34
N GLU A 19 5.52 11.83 -0.80
CA GLU A 19 6.76 12.14 -1.51
C GLU A 19 7.51 10.85 -1.91
N ASP A 20 7.62 9.88 -0.99
CA ASP A 20 8.29 8.60 -1.25
C ASP A 20 7.56 7.79 -2.33
N PHE A 21 6.23 7.83 -2.32
CA PHE A 21 5.41 7.21 -3.37
C PHE A 21 5.68 7.82 -4.75
N TRP A 22 5.77 9.15 -4.85
CA TRP A 22 6.08 9.81 -6.12
C TRP A 22 7.52 9.55 -6.58
N LYS A 23 8.47 9.49 -5.64
CA LYS A 23 9.84 9.10 -5.92
C LYS A 23 9.91 7.67 -6.47
N MET A 24 9.20 6.73 -5.85
CA MET A 24 9.09 5.35 -6.35
C MET A 24 8.48 5.30 -7.76
N LEU A 25 7.37 6.01 -7.99
CA LEU A 25 6.75 6.07 -9.33
C LEU A 25 7.71 6.66 -10.37
N HIS A 26 8.48 7.67 -9.99
CA HIS A 26 9.50 8.26 -10.85
C HIS A 26 10.62 7.23 -11.15
N GLU A 27 11.19 6.60 -10.14
CA GLU A 27 12.33 5.68 -10.26
C GLU A 27 11.98 4.40 -11.02
N HIS A 28 10.82 3.80 -10.74
CA HIS A 28 10.49 2.46 -11.24
C HIS A 28 9.53 2.42 -12.43
N TYR A 29 8.75 3.48 -12.65
CA TYR A 29 7.74 3.49 -13.73
C TYR A 29 7.96 4.59 -14.75
N ALA A 30 7.87 5.86 -14.35
CA ALA A 30 7.79 6.95 -15.30
C ALA A 30 9.16 7.37 -15.86
N GLY A 31 10.20 7.40 -15.00
CA GLY A 31 11.52 7.92 -15.34
C GLY A 31 11.45 9.24 -16.10
N ASP A 32 12.25 9.36 -17.16
CA ASP A 32 12.26 10.52 -18.05
C ASP A 32 11.25 10.41 -19.20
N HIS A 33 10.32 9.44 -19.17
CA HIS A 33 9.38 9.23 -20.27
C HIS A 33 8.14 10.14 -20.16
N PRO A 34 8.02 11.21 -20.97
CA PRO A 34 6.91 12.17 -20.85
C PRO A 34 5.54 11.53 -21.11
N GLY A 35 5.50 10.47 -21.93
CA GLY A 35 4.27 9.73 -22.20
C GLY A 35 3.72 8.98 -20.98
N ARG A 36 4.60 8.46 -20.12
CA ARG A 36 4.20 7.76 -18.88
C ARG A 36 3.70 8.75 -17.84
N TRP A 37 4.37 9.90 -17.71
CA TRP A 37 3.89 11.01 -16.88
C TRP A 37 2.51 11.52 -17.30
N LYS A 38 2.29 11.70 -18.61
CA LYS A 38 0.96 12.07 -19.12
C LYS A 38 -0.10 11.03 -18.76
N SER A 39 0.24 9.74 -18.85
CA SER A 39 -0.68 8.65 -18.52
C SER A 39 -0.98 8.59 -17.02
N LEU A 40 0.01 8.84 -16.16
CA LEU A 40 -0.18 8.98 -14.71
C LEU A 40 -1.06 10.18 -14.35
N ALA A 41 -0.87 11.32 -15.01
CA ALA A 41 -1.70 12.50 -14.79
C ALA A 41 -3.18 12.22 -15.14
N ILE A 42 -3.41 11.55 -16.27
CA ILE A 42 -4.75 11.09 -16.68
C ILE A 42 -5.35 10.14 -15.63
N LEU A 43 -4.55 9.19 -15.11
CA LEU A 43 -4.99 8.26 -14.08
C LEU A 43 -5.35 8.98 -12.77
N ALA A 44 -4.50 9.91 -12.31
CA ALA A 44 -4.73 10.67 -11.08
C ALA A 44 -5.99 11.54 -11.17
N LEU A 45 -6.23 12.21 -12.31
CA LEU A 45 -7.46 12.97 -12.52
C LEU A 45 -8.70 12.08 -12.47
N ARG A 46 -8.61 10.85 -13.00
CA ARG A 46 -9.72 9.92 -12.98
C ARG A 46 -9.99 9.34 -11.58
N GLU A 47 -8.97 8.81 -10.93
CA GLU A 47 -9.14 8.00 -9.71
C GLU A 47 -9.08 8.85 -8.44
N ASN A 48 -8.24 9.88 -8.39
CA ASN A 48 -8.07 10.71 -7.18
C ASN A 48 -9.01 11.92 -7.19
N ALA A 49 -9.23 12.54 -8.36
CA ALA A 49 -10.10 13.70 -8.49
C ALA A 49 -11.51 13.38 -9.02
N GLY A 50 -11.76 12.14 -9.48
CA GLY A 50 -13.08 11.70 -9.92
C GLY A 50 -13.55 12.30 -11.25
N TRP A 51 -12.65 12.85 -12.08
CA TRP A 51 -13.06 13.55 -13.29
C TRP A 51 -13.72 12.60 -14.30
N PRO A 52 -14.77 13.06 -15.02
CA PRO A 52 -15.39 12.29 -16.09
C PRO A 52 -14.47 12.18 -17.31
N LEU A 53 -14.62 11.10 -18.08
CA LEU A 53 -13.71 10.77 -19.19
C LEU A 53 -13.76 11.81 -20.31
N GLU A 54 -14.91 12.42 -20.51
CA GLU A 54 -15.18 13.46 -21.50
C GLU A 54 -14.38 14.73 -21.18
N THR A 55 -14.38 15.16 -19.91
CA THR A 55 -13.62 16.33 -19.45
C THR A 55 -12.12 16.10 -19.51
N ILE A 56 -11.66 14.90 -19.10
CA ILE A 56 -10.25 14.52 -19.25
C ILE A 56 -9.88 14.55 -20.75
N GLY A 57 -10.72 13.97 -21.61
CA GLY A 57 -10.53 14.00 -23.05
C GLY A 57 -10.38 15.42 -23.59
N ALA A 58 -11.26 16.33 -23.20
CA ALA A 58 -11.21 17.73 -23.61
C ALA A 58 -9.90 18.43 -23.23
N VAL A 59 -9.40 18.22 -22.01
CA VAL A 59 -8.14 18.85 -21.55
C VAL A 59 -6.91 18.30 -22.31
N PHE A 60 -6.90 17.00 -22.60
CA PHE A 60 -5.73 16.37 -23.24
C PHE A 60 -5.82 16.28 -24.77
N GLY A 61 -6.89 16.81 -25.39
CA GLY A 61 -7.13 16.75 -26.83
C GLY A 61 -7.48 15.36 -27.36
N HIS A 62 -8.11 14.53 -26.52
CA HIS A 62 -8.40 13.12 -26.80
C HIS A 62 -9.90 12.82 -26.78
N HIS A 63 -10.33 11.85 -27.58
CA HIS A 63 -11.70 11.34 -27.48
C HIS A 63 -11.84 10.35 -26.31
N ARG A 64 -13.06 10.19 -25.79
CA ARG A 64 -13.38 9.33 -24.63
C ARG A 64 -12.77 7.92 -24.72
N GLY A 65 -12.88 7.29 -25.89
CA GLY A 65 -12.34 5.95 -26.12
C GLY A 65 -10.81 5.88 -25.98
N HIS A 66 -10.09 6.92 -26.43
CA HIS A 66 -8.65 7.00 -26.27
C HIS A 66 -8.27 7.10 -24.78
N VAL A 67 -8.94 7.97 -24.03
CA VAL A 67 -8.72 8.14 -22.59
C VAL A 67 -8.96 6.81 -21.86
N SER A 68 -10.05 6.12 -22.17
CA SER A 68 -10.34 4.80 -21.60
C SER A 68 -9.24 3.78 -21.88
N ARG A 69 -8.68 3.74 -23.11
CA ARG A 69 -7.58 2.83 -23.45
C ARG A 69 -6.30 3.18 -22.69
N ILE A 70 -5.98 4.47 -22.55
CA ILE A 70 -4.84 4.92 -21.74
C ILE A 70 -5.02 4.45 -20.29
N LEU A 71 -6.19 4.64 -19.70
CA LEU A 71 -6.47 4.24 -18.32
C LEU A 71 -6.31 2.73 -18.11
N THR A 72 -6.85 1.90 -19.02
CA THR A 72 -6.67 0.45 -18.94
C THR A 72 -5.20 0.06 -19.09
N LYS A 73 -4.49 0.70 -20.03
CA LYS A 73 -3.07 0.44 -20.29
C LYS A 73 -2.21 0.79 -19.08
N VAL A 74 -2.33 2.01 -18.55
CA VAL A 74 -1.52 2.47 -17.40
C VAL A 74 -1.79 1.64 -16.15
N LYS A 75 -3.05 1.26 -15.87
CA LYS A 75 -3.38 0.38 -14.74
C LYS A 75 -2.73 -1.00 -14.87
N ARG A 76 -2.75 -1.58 -16.08
CA ARG A 76 -2.09 -2.85 -16.34
C ARG A 76 -0.58 -2.74 -16.19
N GLU A 77 0.04 -1.72 -16.78
CA GLU A 77 1.49 -1.53 -16.69
C GLU A 77 1.95 -1.28 -15.25
N LEU A 78 1.22 -0.49 -14.47
CA LEU A 78 1.52 -0.30 -13.05
C LEU A 78 1.40 -1.63 -12.30
N ARG A 79 0.34 -2.39 -12.54
CA ARG A 79 0.17 -3.71 -11.93
C ARG A 79 1.34 -4.63 -12.28
N GLU A 80 1.69 -4.77 -13.55
CA GLU A 80 2.80 -5.60 -14.02
C GLU A 80 4.14 -5.15 -13.41
N THR A 81 4.35 -3.83 -13.29
CA THR A 81 5.58 -3.28 -12.72
C THR A 81 5.69 -3.60 -11.23
N PHE A 82 4.63 -3.38 -10.46
CA PHE A 82 4.65 -3.45 -9.00
C PHE A 82 4.26 -4.83 -8.42
N GLU A 83 3.59 -5.71 -9.16
CA GLU A 83 3.37 -7.11 -8.75
C GLU A 83 4.66 -7.93 -8.81
N GLN A 84 5.62 -7.55 -9.65
CA GLN A 84 6.87 -8.31 -9.84
C GLN A 84 7.88 -8.13 -8.70
N SER A 85 7.74 -7.09 -7.87
CA SER A 85 8.67 -6.79 -6.77
C SER A 85 7.96 -6.10 -5.59
N PRO A 86 7.33 -6.89 -4.70
CA PRO A 86 6.70 -6.39 -3.48
C PRO A 86 7.69 -5.82 -2.45
N GLU A 87 8.99 -6.06 -2.64
CA GLU A 87 10.08 -5.57 -1.80
C GLU A 87 10.18 -4.03 -1.73
N TRP A 88 9.73 -3.31 -2.77
CA TRP A 88 9.78 -1.85 -2.81
C TRP A 88 8.76 -1.16 -1.89
N LEU A 89 7.78 -1.89 -1.36
CA LEU A 89 6.79 -1.36 -0.42
C LEU A 89 7.31 -1.29 1.02
N GLY A 90 8.60 -1.54 1.25
CA GLY A 90 9.21 -1.59 2.58
C GLY A 90 8.83 -2.87 3.34
N MET A 91 8.61 -3.99 2.64
CA MET A 91 8.39 -5.31 3.23
C MET A 91 9.71 -6.05 3.51
N GLY A 92 10.75 -5.31 3.92
CA GLY A 92 12.09 -5.82 4.23
C GLY A 92 12.45 -5.82 5.71
N ASP A 93 11.62 -5.22 6.57
CA ASP A 93 11.91 -5.09 8.00
C ASP A 93 10.75 -5.75 8.79
N GLU A 94 10.50 -7.04 8.53
CA GLU A 94 10.01 -7.86 9.63
C GLU A 94 11.18 -7.99 10.59
N GLU A 95 11.19 -7.04 11.53
CA GLU A 95 11.80 -7.16 12.84
C GLU A 95 11.64 -8.61 13.28
N GLU A 96 12.73 -9.35 13.16
CA GLU A 96 12.90 -10.71 13.63
C GLU A 96 12.53 -10.67 15.11
N TRP A 97 11.27 -10.99 15.40
CA TRP A 97 10.83 -11.38 16.73
C TRP A 97 11.63 -12.63 17.02
N SER A 98 12.85 -12.43 17.50
CA SER A 98 13.66 -13.45 18.08
C SER A 98 12.77 -14.04 19.15
N GLU A 99 12.33 -15.27 18.89
CA GLU A 99 11.75 -16.15 19.86
C GLU A 99 12.78 -16.27 20.98
N HIS A 100 12.78 -15.30 21.90
CA HIS A 100 13.37 -15.45 23.20
C HIS A 100 12.57 -16.55 23.85
N GLY A 101 13.13 -17.75 23.70
CA GLY A 101 12.51 -19.00 24.05
C GLY A 101 11.87 -18.92 25.41
N CYS A 102 10.61 -19.34 25.44
CA CYS A 102 10.02 -19.87 26.65
C CYS A 102 10.87 -21.10 27.05
N SER A 103 11.94 -20.85 27.83
CA SER A 103 12.73 -21.92 28.40
C SER A 103 11.89 -22.57 29.49
N GLU A 104 11.30 -23.70 29.15
CA GLU A 104 10.83 -24.69 30.11
C GLU A 104 11.98 -25.07 31.03
N ARG A 105 12.11 -24.37 32.17
CA ARG A 105 12.73 -24.90 33.38
C ARG A 105 12.53 -23.93 34.56
N GLY A 106 11.56 -24.28 35.40
CA GLY A 106 11.61 -24.01 36.84
C GLY A 106 10.98 -22.70 37.31
N CYS A 107 9.66 -22.69 37.50
CA CYS A 107 9.06 -21.88 38.57
C CYS A 107 8.51 -22.84 39.63
N SER A 108 9.35 -23.01 40.66
CA SER A 108 9.07 -23.68 41.92
C SER A 108 7.76 -23.18 42.52
N GLU A 109 6.89 -24.11 42.87
CA GLU A 109 5.85 -23.89 43.88
C GLU A 109 6.53 -23.34 45.14
N ARG A 110 6.18 -22.13 45.55
CA ARG A 110 6.29 -21.67 46.94
C ARG A 110 5.39 -20.47 47.12
N GLY A 111 4.34 -20.70 47.89
CA GLY A 111 3.24 -19.77 48.08
C GLY A 111 3.63 -18.46 48.74
N PHE A 112 2.79 -17.47 48.55
CA PHE A 112 2.61 -16.38 49.49
C PHE A 112 1.13 -16.09 49.66
N SER A 113 0.77 -16.04 50.93
CA SER A 113 -0.56 -15.93 51.50
C SER A 113 -1.32 -14.70 51.02
N ASN A 114 -2.62 -14.86 50.91
CA ASN A 114 -3.61 -13.82 50.68
C ASN A 114 -3.99 -13.18 52.03
N PRO A 115 -3.86 -11.85 52.24
CA PRO A 115 -4.52 -11.20 53.36
C PRO A 115 -5.29 -9.98 52.86
N ASN A 116 -6.52 -10.17 52.39
CA ASN A 116 -7.53 -9.15 52.62
C ASN A 116 -8.94 -9.74 52.57
N ARG A 117 -9.32 -10.32 53.70
CA ARG A 117 -10.73 -10.51 54.06
C ARG A 117 -10.86 -10.00 55.49
N GLU A 118 -11.86 -9.15 55.68
CA GLU A 118 -12.44 -8.66 56.95
C GLU A 118 -11.94 -7.33 57.50
N ARG A 119 -12.82 -6.32 57.36
CA ARG A 119 -13.35 -5.36 58.36
C ARG A 119 -13.88 -4.15 57.57
N GLY A 120 -15.09 -3.66 57.72
CA GLY A 120 -16.24 -3.92 58.60
C GLY A 120 -17.35 -2.96 58.18
#